data_AF-A0A7Z8D112-F1
#
_entry.id   AF-A0A7Z8D112-F1
#
_cell.length_a   1.000
_cell.length_b   1.000
_cell.length_c   1.000
_cell.angle_alpha   90.00
_cell.angle_beta   90.00
_cell.angle_gamma   90.00
#
_symmetry.space_group_name_H-M   'P 1'
#
loop_
_entity.id
_entity.type
_entity.pdbx_description
1 polymer ?
#
loop_
_entity_poly.entity_id
_entity_poly.type
_entity_poly.pdbx_seq_one_letter_code
_entity_poly.pdbx_strand_id
1 'polypeptide(L)'
;MTKIATNEVVVSSLSKEMVQATQEVNFSLKKSISYSNSQAVTTLKSCLSDMKKATQEFQTGVDTDVKNLKKIHEAIKKTDQEWGFD
;
A
#
# COMPACT_ATOMS: atom_id res chain seq x y z
N MET A 1 -8.16 32.69 -9.58
CA MET A 1 -7.79 31.26 -9.62
C MET A 1 -8.94 30.44 -9.07
N THR A 2 -9.12 29.21 -9.56
CA THR A 2 -10.17 28.31 -9.06
C THR A 2 -9.69 27.66 -7.77
N LYS A 3 -10.52 27.68 -6.71
CA LYS A 3 -10.26 26.98 -5.46
C LYS A 3 -10.22 25.47 -5.72
N ILE A 4 -9.13 24.81 -5.34
CA ILE A 4 -8.99 23.35 -5.39
C ILE A 4 -8.83 22.92 -3.95
N ALA A 5 -9.81 22.20 -3.42
CA ALA A 5 -9.79 21.73 -2.03
C ALA A 5 -9.81 20.20 -1.98
N THR A 6 -9.22 19.66 -0.93
CA THR A 6 -9.28 18.23 -0.59
C THR A 6 -9.88 18.06 0.80
N ASN A 7 -10.66 16.99 1.00
CA ASN A 7 -11.34 16.74 2.26
C ASN A 7 -10.45 15.85 3.16
N GLU A 8 -10.01 16.40 4.30
CA GLU A 8 -9.15 15.71 5.28
C GLU A 8 -9.76 14.38 5.75
N VAL A 9 -11.07 14.35 6.01
CA VAL A 9 -11.76 13.14 6.49
C VAL A 9 -11.66 12.04 5.42
N VAL A 10 -11.86 12.40 4.16
CA VAL A 10 -11.77 11.46 3.02
C VAL A 10 -10.32 10.98 2.81
N VAL A 11 -9.34 11.88 2.85
CA VAL A 11 -7.92 11.54 2.71
C VAL A 11 -7.48 10.59 3.84
N SER A 12 -7.93 10.86 5.06
CA SER A 12 -7.63 10.04 6.24
C SER A 12 -8.31 8.67 6.18
N SER A 13 -9.59 8.61 5.80
CA SER A 13 -10.32 7.35 5.70
C SER A 13 -9.74 6.45 4.60
N LEU A 14 -9.48 7.00 3.41
CA LEU A 14 -8.85 6.27 2.31
C LEU A 14 -7.45 5.77 2.70
N SER A 15 -6.62 6.62 3.31
CA SER A 15 -5.29 6.21 3.77
C SER A 15 -5.38 5.03 4.75
N LYS A 16 -6.36 5.05 5.65
CA LYS A 16 -6.58 3.98 6.63
C LYS A 16 -7.04 2.69 5.96
N GLU A 17 -8.01 2.77 5.06
CA GLU A 17 -8.55 1.61 4.32
C GLU A 17 -7.45 0.94 3.49
N MET A 18 -6.63 1.73 2.79
CA MET A 18 -5.49 1.21 2.04
C MET A 18 -4.50 0.46 2.93
N VAL A 19 -4.11 1.03 4.07
CA VAL A 19 -3.22 0.36 5.04
C VAL A 19 -3.87 -0.87 5.65
N GLN A 20 -5.19 -0.89 5.88
CA GLN A 20 -5.88 -2.08 6.38
C GLN A 20 -5.86 -3.22 5.35
N ALA A 21 -6.06 -2.92 4.07
CA ALA A 21 -6.01 -3.93 3.00
C ALA A 21 -4.64 -4.64 2.94
N THR A 22 -3.54 -3.96 3.28
CA THR A 22 -2.22 -4.60 3.32
C THR A 22 -2.03 -5.56 4.49
N GLN A 23 -2.80 -5.41 5.57
CA GLN A 23 -2.78 -6.31 6.72
C GLN A 23 -3.57 -7.59 6.44
N GLU A 24 -4.63 -7.49 5.64
CA GLU A 24 -5.42 -8.65 5.18
C GLU A 24 -4.62 -9.52 4.21
N VAL A 25 -3.80 -8.89 3.36
CA VAL A 25 -2.88 -9.58 2.45
C VAL A 25 -1.52 -9.73 3.11
N ASN A 26 -1.42 -10.63 4.09
CA ASN A 26 -0.13 -11.01 4.70
C ASN A 26 0.20 -12.47 4.40
N PHE A 27 1.11 -12.67 3.45
CA PHE A 27 1.61 -13.99 3.10
C PHE A 27 2.87 -14.32 3.90
N SER A 28 2.73 -15.19 4.91
CA SER A 28 3.87 -15.80 5.59
C SER A 28 3.85 -17.33 5.47
N LEU A 29 4.95 -17.86 4.94
CA LEU A 29 5.21 -19.29 4.90
C LEU A 29 5.57 -19.76 6.32
N LYS A 30 4.60 -20.28 7.07
CA LYS A 30 4.79 -20.70 8.47
C LYS A 30 5.76 -21.88 8.64
N LYS A 31 5.98 -22.70 7.61
CA LYS A 31 6.89 -23.85 7.64
C LYS A 31 7.62 -23.99 6.31
N SER A 32 8.93 -24.24 6.39
CA SER A 32 9.73 -24.59 5.20
C SER A 32 9.34 -25.99 4.71
N ILE A 33 9.12 -26.13 3.40
CA ILE A 33 8.84 -27.41 2.77
C ILE A 33 10.19 -28.10 2.51
N SER A 34 10.65 -28.99 3.39
CA SER A 34 12.01 -29.59 3.30
C SER A 34 12.03 -31.07 2.89
N TYR A 35 10.88 -31.71 2.74
CA TYR A 35 10.75 -33.18 2.75
C TYR A 35 10.76 -33.84 1.36
N SER A 36 10.85 -33.08 0.27
CA SER A 36 10.83 -33.66 -1.09
C SER A 36 11.56 -32.77 -2.10
N ASN A 37 12.35 -33.42 -2.97
CA ASN A 37 12.98 -32.84 -4.17
C ASN A 37 12.17 -33.14 -5.44
N SER A 38 10.90 -33.52 -5.31
CA SER A 38 10.04 -33.71 -6.48
C SER A 38 9.84 -32.39 -7.23
N GLN A 39 9.68 -32.49 -8.55
CA GLN A 39 9.38 -31.33 -9.40
C GLN A 39 8.16 -30.56 -8.88
N ALA A 40 7.13 -31.26 -8.40
CA ALA A 40 5.93 -30.65 -7.83
C ALA A 40 6.23 -29.77 -6.61
N VAL A 41 7.09 -30.22 -5.70
CA VAL A 41 7.48 -29.44 -4.51
C VAL A 41 8.38 -28.26 -4.89
N THR A 42 9.26 -28.41 -5.87
CA THR A 42 10.07 -27.30 -6.39
C THR A 42 9.19 -26.22 -7.02
N THR A 43 8.21 -26.61 -7.85
CA THR A 43 7.25 -25.67 -8.46
C THR A 43 6.42 -24.97 -7.37
N LEU A 44 5.92 -25.71 -6.38
CA LEU A 44 5.19 -25.12 -5.26
C LEU A 44 6.04 -24.10 -4.50
N LYS A 45 7.31 -24.39 -4.19
CA LYS A 45 8.22 -23.44 -3.55
C LYS A 45 8.39 -22.14 -4.36
N SER A 46 8.53 -22.26 -5.68
CA SER A 46 8.63 -21.09 -6.55
C SER A 46 7.37 -20.23 -6.46
N CYS A 47 6.19 -20.83 -6.62
CA CYS A 47 4.92 -20.11 -6.54
C CYS A 47 4.74 -19.39 -5.19
N LEU A 48 5.08 -20.05 -4.07
CA LEU A 48 4.98 -19.43 -2.75
C LEU A 48 5.99 -18.30 -2.56
N SER A 49 7.18 -18.42 -3.16
CA SER A 49 8.17 -17.33 -3.19
C SER A 49 7.66 -16.13 -4.00
N ASP A 50 7.07 -16.38 -5.16
CA ASP A 50 6.50 -15.34 -6.02
C ASP A 50 5.32 -14.64 -5.32
N MET A 51 4.44 -15.40 -4.66
CA MET A 51 3.36 -14.83 -3.84
C MET A 51 3.88 -13.95 -2.71
N LYS A 52 4.95 -14.39 -2.02
CA LYS A 52 5.60 -13.58 -0.98
C LYS A 52 6.12 -12.26 -1.55
N LYS A 53 6.82 -12.32 -2.69
CA LYS A 53 7.35 -11.13 -3.36
C LYS A 53 6.24 -10.18 -3.79
N ALA A 54 5.20 -10.70 -4.44
CA ALA A 54 4.05 -9.91 -4.87
C ALA A 54 3.34 -9.23 -3.68
N THR A 55 3.23 -9.92 -2.54
CA THR A 55 2.66 -9.34 -1.31
C THR A 55 3.51 -8.18 -0.77
N GLN A 56 4.83 -8.33 -0.76
CA GLN A 56 5.75 -7.27 -0.32
C GLN A 56 5.75 -6.06 -1.27
N GLU A 57 5.67 -6.31 -2.57
CA GLU A 57 5.54 -5.25 -3.59
C GLU A 57 4.22 -4.50 -3.43
N PHE A 58 3.10 -5.21 -3.20
CA PHE A 58 1.81 -4.59 -2.91
C PHE A 58 1.85 -3.71 -1.66
N GLN A 59 2.40 -4.22 -0.55
CA GLN A 59 2.59 -3.46 0.70
C GLN A 59 3.39 -2.18 0.47
N THR A 60 4.51 -2.29 -0.24
CA THR A 60 5.40 -1.15 -0.56
C THR A 60 4.71 -0.13 -1.46
N GLY A 61 3.92 -0.59 -2.43
CA GLY A 61 3.14 0.26 -3.33
C GLY A 61 2.09 1.08 -2.57
N VAL A 62 1.32 0.42 -1.70
CA VAL A 62 0.32 1.09 -0.86
C VAL A 62 0.97 2.13 0.07
N ASP A 63 2.08 1.81 0.73
CA ASP A 63 2.79 2.77 1.59
C ASP A 63 3.25 4.01 0.80
N THR A 64 3.69 3.80 -0.44
CA THR A 64 4.10 4.88 -1.35
C THR A 64 2.90 5.76 -1.74
N ASP A 65 1.79 5.14 -2.11
CA ASP A 65 0.57 5.84 -2.52
C ASP A 65 -0.03 6.66 -1.36
N VAL A 66 -0.10 6.08 -0.16
CA VAL A 66 -0.57 6.79 1.05
C VAL A 66 0.32 7.99 1.37
N LYS A 67 1.64 7.84 1.23
CA LYS A 67 2.59 8.95 1.43
C LYS A 67 2.39 10.06 0.40
N ASN A 68 2.17 9.70 -0.86
CA ASN A 68 1.94 10.67 -1.93
C ASN A 68 0.60 11.39 -1.77
N LEU A 69 -0.46 10.67 -1.39
CA LEU A 69 -1.78 11.23 -1.10
C LEU A 69 -1.71 12.31 -0.01
N LYS A 70 -1.01 12.02 1.10
CA LYS A 70 -0.81 12.99 2.20
C LYS A 70 -0.04 14.23 1.75
N LYS A 71 1.04 14.05 0.99
CA LYS A 71 1.83 15.18 0.45
C LYS A 71 1.01 16.07 -0.48
N ILE A 72 0.18 15.48 -1.34
CA ILE A 72 -0.70 16.23 -2.25
C ILE A 72 -1.73 17.02 -1.42
N HIS A 73 -2.33 16.39 -0.40
CA HIS A 73 -3.26 17.06 0.50
C HIS A 73 -2.63 18.26 1.22
N GLU A 74 -1.43 18.09 1.78
CA GLU A 74 -0.67 19.15 2.45
C GLU A 74 -0.30 20.29 1.49
N ALA A 75 0.11 19.96 0.25
CA ALA A 75 0.43 20.96 -0.77
C ALA A 75 -0.80 21.80 -1.13
N ILE A 76 -1.96 21.16 -1.32
CA ILE A 76 -3.23 21.85 -1.61
C ILE A 76 -3.63 22.77 -0.45
N LYS A 77 -3.58 22.28 0.80
CA LYS A 77 -3.86 23.11 1.99
C LYS A 77 -2.95 24.33 2.08
N LYS A 78 -1.65 24.15 1.83
CA LYS A 78 -0.69 25.25 1.84
C LYS A 78 -1.01 26.29 0.76
N THR A 79 -1.36 25.84 -0.45
CA THR A 79 -1.77 26.74 -1.53
C THR A 79 -3.05 27.51 -1.20
N ASP A 80 -4.06 26.85 -0.61
CA ASP A 80 -5.29 27.51 -0.16
C ASP A 80 -5.00 28.61 0.89
N GLN A 81 -4.09 28.35 1.83
CA GLN A 81 -3.64 29.32 2.83
C GLN A 81 -2.90 30.51 2.20
N GLU A 82 -1.95 30.23 1.29
CA GLU A 82 -1.18 31.28 0.59
C GLU A 82 -2.06 32.20 -0.26
N TRP A 83 -3.18 31.68 -0.77
CA TRP A 83 -4.12 32.44 -1.60
C TRP A 83 -5.27 33.09 -0.81
N GLY A 84 -5.32 32.90 0.52
CA GLY A 84 -6.33 33.50 1.38
C GLY A 84 -7.74 32.94 1.16
N PHE A 85 -7.83 31.66 0.77
CA PHE A 85 -9.10 30.97 0.53
C PHE A 85 -9.68 30.30 1.79
N ASP A 86 -9.13 30.59 2.98
CA ASP A 86 -9.58 30.08 4.29
C ASP A 86 -11.11 30.03 4.43
#